data_AF-A0A529C2K7-F1
#
_entry.id   AF-A0A529C2K7-F1
#
_cell.length_a   1.000
_cell.length_b   1.000
_cell.length_c   1.000
_cell.angle_alpha   90.00
_cell.angle_beta   90.00
_cell.angle_gamma   90.00
#
_symmetry.space_group_name_H-M   'P 1'
#
loop_
_entity.id
_entity.type
_entity.pdbx_description
1 polymer ?
#
loop_
_entity_poly.entity_id
_entity_poly.type
_entity_poly.pdbx_seq_one_letter_code
_entity_poly.pdbx_strand_id
1 'polypeptide(L)' 'MQIGPRADVPEWNNQGRGSAPLDPADATDPGVWAISCFFIRTKARGRGVSHRLVGGGIDFARENGARLLEA' A
#
# COMPACT_ATOMS: atom_id res chain seq x y z
N MET A 1 -4.50 -5.66 5.76
CA MET A 1 -4.18 -4.80 4.62
C MET A 1 -4.45 -3.38 5.07
N GLN A 2 -3.45 -2.54 5.07
CA GLN A 2 -3.58 -1.10 5.27
C GLN A 2 -3.35 -0.43 3.92
N ILE A 3 -4.11 0.63 3.64
CA ILE A 3 -4.01 1.42 2.42
C ILE A 3 -4.18 2.86 2.87
N GLY A 4 -3.12 3.65 2.79
CA GLY A 4 -3.06 4.97 3.39
C GLY A 4 -1.76 5.70 3.08
N PRO A 5 -1.63 6.97 3.49
CA PRO A 5 -0.38 7.70 3.45
C PRO A 5 0.72 6.88 4.13
N ARG A 6 1.89 6.80 3.50
CA ARG A 6 3.00 6.04 4.09
C ARG A 6 3.55 6.67 5.37
N ALA A 7 3.33 7.98 5.54
CA ALA A 7 3.69 8.72 6.75
C ALA A 7 2.95 8.21 8.00
N ASP A 8 1.78 7.59 7.84
CA ASP A 8 0.98 7.04 8.94
C ASP A 8 1.57 5.74 9.51
N VAL A 9 2.57 5.14 8.84
CA VAL A 9 3.33 3.97 9.31
C VAL A 9 4.82 4.23 9.13
N PRO A 10 5.44 5.02 10.01
CA PRO A 10 6.84 5.44 9.86
C PRO A 10 7.82 4.27 9.74
N GLU A 11 7.54 3.14 10.41
CA GLU A 11 8.39 1.95 10.38
C GLU A 11 8.56 1.35 8.99
N TRP A 12 7.62 1.65 8.09
CA TRP A 12 7.62 1.16 6.71
C TRP A 12 8.67 1.85 5.84
N ASN A 13 9.02 3.08 6.21
CA ASN A 13 9.97 3.93 5.51
C ASN A 13 11.43 3.72 5.96
N ASN A 14 11.65 2.82 6.93
CA ASN A 14 12.98 2.52 7.44
C ASN A 14 13.89 1.94 6.36
N GLN A 15 15.13 2.46 6.30
CA GLN A 15 16.15 1.98 5.38
C GLN A 15 16.40 0.47 5.56
N GLY A 16 16.61 -0.23 4.44
CA GLY A 16 16.82 -1.69 4.42
C GLY A 16 15.54 -2.53 4.49
N ARG A 17 14.35 -1.92 4.59
CA ARG A 17 13.08 -2.62 4.34
C ARG A 17 12.84 -2.73 2.84
N GLY A 18 12.22 -3.83 2.38
CA GLY A 18 11.82 -3.97 0.98
C GLY A 18 10.77 -2.94 0.51
N SER A 19 10.22 -2.20 1.46
CA SER A 19 9.25 -1.13 1.29
C SER A 19 9.80 0.28 1.50
N ALA A 20 11.10 0.38 1.77
CA ALA A 20 11.72 1.69 1.93
C ALA A 20 11.47 2.49 0.65
N PRO A 21 11.10 3.78 0.75
CA PRO A 21 10.86 4.59 -0.43
C PRO A 21 12.16 4.74 -1.22
N LEU A 22 12.02 4.81 -2.56
CA LEU A 22 13.16 5.01 -3.44
C LEU A 22 13.72 6.43 -3.30
N ASP A 23 12.84 7.43 -3.23
CA ASP A 23 13.18 8.79 -2.85
C ASP A 23 12.83 9.02 -1.37
N PRO A 24 13.78 9.39 -0.49
CA PRO A 24 13.48 9.73 0.90
C PRO A 24 12.39 10.77 1.10
N ALA A 25 12.18 11.69 0.14
CA ALA A 25 11.13 12.70 0.19
C ALA A 25 9.72 12.09 0.14
N ASP A 26 9.56 10.91 -0.47
CA ASP A 26 8.26 10.24 -0.54
C ASP A 26 7.75 9.84 0.85
N ALA A 27 8.66 9.57 1.81
CA ALA A 27 8.34 9.15 3.18
C ALA A 27 7.39 10.09 3.91
N THR A 28 7.41 11.39 3.58
CA THR A 28 6.64 12.44 4.24
C THR A 28 5.61 13.11 3.31
N ASP A 29 5.54 12.71 2.04
CA ASP A 29 4.56 13.27 1.11
C ASP A 29 3.15 12.70 1.40
N PRO A 30 2.16 13.55 1.74
CA PRO A 30 0.80 13.09 2.06
C PRO A 30 0.05 12.47 0.86
N GLY A 31 0.51 12.75 -0.37
CA GLY A 31 0.00 12.18 -1.60
C GLY A 31 0.65 10.85 -1.99
N VAL A 32 1.69 10.40 -1.27
CA VAL A 32 2.32 9.09 -1.51
C VAL A 32 1.79 8.07 -0.51
N TRP A 33 0.98 7.16 -1.06
CA TRP A 33 0.31 6.12 -0.31
C TRP A 33 0.96 4.79 -0.60
N ALA A 34 0.72 3.83 0.28
CA ALA A 34 1.17 2.48 0.02
C ALA A 34 0.20 1.42 0.58
N ILE A 35 0.18 0.26 -0.08
CA ILE A 35 -0.57 -0.94 0.29
C ILE A 35 0.29 -1.89 1.12
N SER A 36 -0.08 -2.12 2.38
CA SER A 36 0.62 -3.10 3.21
C SER A 36 0.22 -4.54 2.88
N CYS A 37 1.10 -5.49 3.19
CA CYS A 37 0.88 -6.90 2.96
C CYS A 37 -0.48 -7.40 3.48
N PHE A 38 -1.07 -8.35 2.76
CA PHE A 38 -2.31 -9.00 3.13
C PHE A 38 -2.24 -10.51 2.90
N PHE A 39 -3.10 -11.24 3.59
CA PHE A 39 -3.13 -12.69 3.51
C PHE A 39 -4.49 -13.19 3.03
N ILE A 40 -4.47 -14.14 2.10
CA ILE A 40 -5.66 -14.86 1.66
C ILE A 40 -5.65 -16.25 2.27
N ARG A 41 -6.74 -16.60 2.97
CA ARG A 41 -6.97 -17.96 3.47
C ARG A 41 -6.81 -18.98 2.35
N THR A 42 -6.11 -20.09 2.60
CA THR A 42 -5.78 -21.09 1.59
C THR A 42 -6.99 -21.56 0.78
N LYS A 43 -8.13 -21.80 1.42
CA LYS A 43 -9.39 -22.23 0.76
C LYS A 43 -9.99 -21.20 -0.22
N ALA A 44 -9.56 -19.95 -0.15
CA ALA A 44 -10.03 -18.85 -0.98
C ALA A 44 -9.01 -18.42 -2.05
N ARG A 45 -7.82 -19.05 -2.11
CA ARG A 45 -6.80 -18.78 -3.14
C ARG A 45 -7.20 -19.33 -4.50
N GLY A 46 -6.56 -18.84 -5.57
CA GLY A 46 -6.86 -19.25 -6.95
C GLY A 46 -8.19 -18.74 -7.50
N ARG A 47 -8.92 -17.92 -6.73
CA ARG A 47 -10.25 -17.38 -7.10
C ARG A 47 -10.24 -15.88 -7.43
N GLY A 48 -9.05 -15.31 -7.66
CA GLY A 48 -8.89 -13.88 -7.96
C GLY A 48 -9.13 -12.92 -6.78
N VAL A 49 -9.24 -13.43 -5.54
CA VAL A 49 -9.49 -12.58 -4.35
C VAL A 49 -8.41 -11.52 -4.17
N SER A 50 -7.14 -11.88 -4.37
CA SER A 50 -6.03 -10.92 -4.26
C SER A 50 -6.20 -9.73 -5.23
N HIS A 51 -6.60 -9.99 -6.48
CA HIS A 51 -6.84 -8.93 -7.46
C HIS A 51 -7.99 -8.02 -7.04
N ARG A 52 -9.07 -8.57 -6.49
CA ARG A 52 -10.21 -7.77 -6.02
C ARG A 52 -9.84 -6.90 -4.83
N LEU A 53 -9.04 -7.42 -3.89
CA LEU A 53 -8.55 -6.64 -2.75
C LEU A 53 -7.66 -5.48 -3.20
N VAL A 54 -6.69 -5.76 -4.08
CA VAL A 54 -5.79 -4.72 -4.62
C VAL A 54 -6.59 -3.71 -5.45
N GLY A 55 -7.52 -4.16 -6.29
CA GLY A 55 -8.37 -3.30 -7.11
C GLY A 55 -9.20 -2.32 -6.26
N GLY A 56 -9.96 -2.85 -5.29
CA GLY A 56 -10.73 -1.98 -4.38
C GLY A 56 -9.84 -1.06 -3.54
N GLY A 57 -8.61 -1.50 -3.24
CA GLY A 57 -7.61 -0.68 -2.59
C GLY A 57 -7.11 0.50 -3.43
N ILE A 58 -6.87 0.26 -4.73
CA ILE A 58 -6.51 1.31 -5.69
C ILE A 58 -7.65 2.32 -5.82
N ASP A 59 -8.89 1.84 -5.93
CA ASP A 59 -10.07 2.71 -6.05
C ASP A 59 -10.23 3.57 -4.79
N PHE A 60 -10.12 2.96 -3.61
CA PHE A 60 -10.13 3.69 -2.34
C PHE A 60 -9.03 4.77 -2.28
N ALA A 61 -7.79 4.44 -2.64
CA ALA A 61 -6.69 5.41 -2.61
C ALA A 61 -6.94 6.59 -3.58
N ARG A 62 -7.45 6.32 -4.79
CA ARG A 62 -7.80 7.36 -5.77
C ARG A 62 -8.89 8.29 -5.26
N GLU A 63 -9.96 7.73 -4.70
CA GLU A 63 -11.08 8.51 -4.14
C GLU A 63 -10.65 9.38 -2.96
N ASN A 64 -9.58 9.00 -2.25
CA ASN A 64 -9.07 9.70 -1.06
C ASN A 64 -7.83 10.56 -1.34
N GLY A 65 -7.50 10.82 -2.61
CA GLY A 65 -6.47 11.80 -2.99
C GLY A 65 -5.04 11.28 -3.04
N ALA A 66 -4.83 9.97 -3.11
CA ALA A 66 -3.52 9.41 -3.40
C ALA A 66 -3.04 9.83 -4.80
N ARG A 67 -1.88 10.49 -4.88
CA ARG A 67 -1.21 10.85 -6.14
C ARG A 67 -0.35 9.70 -6.66
N LEU A 68 0.26 8.96 -5.74
CA LEU A 68 1.06 7.77 -5.99
C LEU A 68 0.64 6.68 -5.02
N LEU A 69 0.54 5.44 -5.50
CA LEU A 69 0.26 4.27 -4.69
C LEU A 69 1.28 3.18 -4.97
N GLU A 70 2.00 2.76 -3.93
CA GLU A 70 2.98 1.68 -4.00
C GLU A 70 2.42 0.38 -3.41
N ALA A 71 2.83 -0.78 -3.94
CA ALA A 71 2.36 -2.10 -3.52
C ALA A 71 3.45 -3.17 -3.67
#